data_AF-I3C2B1-F1
#
_entry.id   AF-I3C2B1-F1
#
_cell.length_a   1.000
_cell.length_b   1.000
_cell.length_c   1.000
_cell.angle_alpha   90.00
_cell.angle_beta   90.00
_cell.angle_gamma   90.00
#
_symmetry.space_group_name_H-M   'P 1'
#
loop_
_entity.id
_entity.type
_entity.pdbx_description
1 polymer ?
#
loop_
_entity_poly.entity_id
_entity_poly.type
_entity_poly.pdbx_seq_one_letter_code
_entity_poly.pdbx_strand_id
1 'polypeptide(L)'
;MRTLKKMVVCLLLGVTAVSCSVSSSAIVTDYDREAQFGAYKTFYWSDDFQMENGKEEPLFVNTLIKKRLKSAIQDEMEKKGYVMDKANPDLLVDSRIVVQTRDINTGGGYPYFPSYGHGYCHFGSYGYGYYGGYQSSQEHKEGGVVIELIE
;
A
#
# COMPACT_ATOMS: atom_id res chain seq x y z
N MET A 1 12.38 48.68 5.31
CA MET A 1 11.13 47.96 5.63
C MET A 1 10.54 47.17 4.44
N ARG A 2 10.48 47.72 3.22
CA ARG A 2 9.91 47.01 2.04
C ARG A 2 10.71 45.78 1.59
N THR A 3 12.04 45.83 1.68
CA THR A 3 12.94 44.72 1.32
C THR A 3 12.88 43.58 2.34
N LEU A 4 12.81 43.91 3.64
CA LEU A 4 12.66 42.92 4.72
C LEU A 4 11.33 42.15 4.62
N LYS A 5 10.23 42.83 4.28
CA LYS A 5 8.94 42.17 4.03
C LYS A 5 9.00 41.19 2.85
N LYS A 6 9.70 41.54 1.77
CA LYS A 6 9.91 40.63 0.62
C LYS A 6 10.75 39.41 1.00
N MET A 7 11.78 39.61 1.82
CA MET A 7 12.64 38.52 2.30
C MET A 7 11.89 37.55 3.21
N VAL A 8 11.05 38.07 4.12
CA VAL A 8 10.20 37.27 5.01
C VAL A 8 9.14 36.49 4.22
N VAL A 9 8.54 37.11 3.19
CA VAL A 9 7.56 36.44 2.32
C VAL A 9 8.22 35.33 1.49
N CYS A 10 9.43 35.54 0.95
CA CYS A 10 10.16 34.48 0.25
C CYS A 10 10.56 33.33 1.19
N LEU A 11 10.93 33.62 2.44
CA LEU A 11 11.26 32.60 3.43
C LEU A 11 10.01 31.77 3.82
N LEU A 12 8.87 32.43 4.02
CA LEU A 12 7.59 31.77 4.31
C LEU A 12 7.13 30.87 3.15
N LEU A 13 7.25 31.34 1.90
CA LEU A 13 6.95 30.54 0.70
C LEU A 13 7.90 29.34 0.56
N GLY A 14 9.18 29.50 0.91
CA GLY A 14 10.16 28.41 0.92
C GLY A 14 9.86 27.33 1.96
N VAL A 15 9.39 27.72 3.16
CA VAL A 15 9.06 26.77 4.24
C VAL A 15 7.77 26.00 3.93
N THR A 16 6.76 26.63 3.34
CA THR A 16 5.49 25.94 2.96
C THR A 16 5.63 25.05 1.72
N ALA A 17 6.67 25.23 0.91
CA ALA A 17 6.94 24.37 -0.24
C ALA A 17 7.53 23.00 0.15
N VAL A 18 8.06 22.86 1.37
CA VAL A 18 8.66 21.60 1.87
C VAL A 18 7.63 20.70 2.56
N SER A 19 6.43 21.20 2.87
CA SER A 19 5.39 20.43 3.56
C SER A 19 4.57 19.50 2.65
N CYS A 20 4.99 19.27 1.40
CA CYS A 20 4.30 18.34 0.52
C CYS A 20 4.76 16.89 0.77
N SER A 21 3.76 16.07 1.10
CA SER A 21 3.70 14.61 0.93
C SER A 21 4.68 13.76 1.74
N VAL A 22 4.33 13.51 3.00
CA VAL A 22 4.54 12.17 3.57
C VAL A 22 3.17 11.51 3.54
N SER A 23 2.81 10.88 2.42
CA SER A 23 1.86 9.78 2.46
C SER A 23 2.51 8.71 3.33
N SER A 24 2.18 8.72 4.64
CA SER A 24 2.71 7.74 5.57
C SER A 24 2.16 6.38 5.16
N SER A 25 2.91 5.67 4.33
CA SER A 25 2.77 4.21 4.24
C SER A 25 3.00 3.74 5.67
N ALA A 26 1.97 3.23 6.33
CA ALA A 26 2.08 2.86 7.73
C ALA A 26 3.10 1.71 7.85
N ILE A 27 4.30 2.01 8.34
CA ILE A 27 5.30 0.99 8.64
C ILE A 27 4.88 0.38 9.98
N VAL A 28 4.61 -0.93 9.98
CA VAL A 28 4.30 -1.70 11.18
C VAL A 28 5.39 -2.75 11.35
N THR A 29 5.94 -2.87 12.55
CA THR A 29 6.99 -3.84 12.89
C THR A 29 6.57 -4.60 14.14
N ASP A 30 6.78 -5.91 14.13
CA ASP A 30 6.64 -6.78 15.29
C ASP A 30 7.86 -7.70 15.38
N TYR A 31 8.21 -8.12 16.60
CA TYR A 31 9.40 -8.94 16.86
C TYR A 31 9.28 -9.69 18.18
N ASP A 32 9.99 -10.82 18.28
CA ASP A 32 10.12 -11.54 19.54
C ASP A 32 11.01 -10.76 20.53
N ARG A 33 10.45 -10.43 21.70
CA ARG A 33 11.14 -9.67 22.75
C ARG A 33 12.11 -10.51 23.55
N GLU A 34 12.00 -11.83 23.50
CA GLU A 34 12.89 -12.77 24.18
C GLU A 34 14.11 -13.14 23.31
N ALA A 35 14.01 -12.93 21.99
CA ALA A 35 15.08 -13.22 21.04
C ALA A 35 16.33 -12.36 21.29
N GLN A 36 17.50 -13.02 21.26
CA GLN A 36 18.78 -12.37 21.44
C GLN A 36 19.39 -12.01 20.08
N PHE A 37 18.94 -10.90 19.48
CA PHE A 37 19.42 -10.46 18.16
C PHE A 37 20.94 -10.28 18.05
N GLY A 38 21.64 -10.11 19.18
CA GLY A 38 23.10 -10.05 19.22
C GLY A 38 23.80 -11.39 18.94
N ALA A 39 23.09 -12.52 18.99
CA ALA A 39 23.64 -13.85 18.72
C ALA A 39 23.76 -14.12 17.20
N TYR A 40 22.79 -13.67 16.41
CA TYR A 40 22.82 -13.85 14.96
C TYR A 40 23.86 -12.91 14.32
N LYS A 41 24.61 -13.44 13.34
CA LYS A 41 25.67 -12.73 12.61
C LYS A 41 25.54 -12.90 11.11
N THR A 42 24.99 -14.02 10.66
CA THR A 42 24.85 -14.29 9.24
C THR A 42 23.39 -14.28 8.80
N PHE A 43 23.16 -13.96 7.53
CA PHE A 43 21.83 -14.07 6.94
C PHE A 43 21.88 -14.61 5.51
N TYR A 44 20.76 -15.16 5.06
CA TYR A 44 20.55 -15.50 3.66
C TYR A 44 19.09 -15.33 3.25
N TRP A 45 18.82 -15.48 1.96
CA TRP A 45 17.47 -15.40 1.43
C TRP A 45 16.72 -16.72 1.66
N SER A 46 15.44 -16.64 2.05
CA SER A 46 14.55 -17.81 2.06
C SER A 46 14.44 -18.43 0.66
N ASP A 47 14.10 -19.72 0.57
CA ASP A 47 13.89 -20.38 -0.72
C ASP A 47 12.76 -19.71 -1.50
N ASP A 48 11.66 -19.39 -0.84
CA ASP A 48 10.50 -18.69 -1.42
C ASP A 48 10.90 -17.32 -2.00
N PHE A 49 11.69 -16.53 -1.26
CA PHE A 49 12.21 -15.26 -1.76
C PHE A 49 13.30 -15.43 -2.82
N GLN A 50 13.82 -16.63 -3.05
CA GLN A 50 14.71 -16.93 -4.16
C GLN A 50 13.97 -17.36 -5.43
N MET A 51 12.86 -18.10 -5.31
CA MET A 51 12.12 -18.67 -6.45
C MET A 51 11.79 -17.61 -7.51
N GLU A 52 12.37 -17.76 -8.70
CA GLU A 52 12.33 -16.69 -9.70
C GLU A 52 11.02 -16.63 -10.48
N ASN A 53 10.28 -17.74 -10.57
CA ASN A 53 8.95 -17.83 -11.17
C ASN A 53 8.40 -19.24 -10.94
N GLY A 54 7.23 -19.38 -10.34
CA GLY A 54 6.64 -20.71 -10.18
C GLY A 54 5.32 -20.69 -9.42
N LYS A 55 4.26 -20.30 -10.14
CA LYS A 55 2.83 -20.29 -9.75
C LYS A 55 2.32 -18.91 -9.31
N GLU A 56 1.55 -18.29 -10.22
CA GLU A 56 0.52 -17.29 -9.90
C GLU A 56 0.96 -16.09 -9.03
N GLU A 57 2.19 -15.62 -9.18
CA GLU A 57 2.58 -14.31 -8.66
C GLU A 57 1.76 -13.22 -9.38
N PRO A 58 1.11 -12.29 -8.67
CA PRO A 58 0.41 -11.18 -9.28
C PRO A 58 1.35 -10.45 -10.25
N LEU A 59 0.82 -9.91 -11.36
CA LEU A 59 1.55 -9.11 -12.37
C LEU A 59 2.42 -7.96 -11.80
N PHE A 60 2.30 -7.69 -10.50
CA PHE A 60 3.02 -6.69 -9.72
C PHE A 60 4.40 -7.16 -9.24
N VAL A 61 4.73 -8.45 -9.29
CA VAL A 61 6.06 -8.98 -8.91
C VAL A 61 6.90 -9.22 -10.16
N ASN A 62 7.63 -8.19 -10.58
CA ASN A 62 8.64 -8.27 -11.65
C ASN A 62 10.03 -8.50 -11.04
N THR A 63 10.92 -9.21 -11.78
CA THR A 63 12.33 -9.42 -11.42
C THR A 63 13.06 -8.14 -11.00
N LEU A 64 12.72 -6.98 -11.58
CA LEU A 64 13.27 -5.68 -11.20
C LEU A 64 12.90 -5.26 -9.78
N ILE A 65 11.64 -5.45 -9.38
CA ILE A 65 11.17 -5.08 -8.03
C ILE A 65 11.82 -6.00 -7.01
N LYS A 66 11.87 -7.30 -7.29
CA LYS A 66 12.56 -8.29 -6.46
C LYS A 66 14.03 -7.94 -6.27
N LYS A 67 14.73 -7.56 -7.35
CA LYS A 67 16.13 -7.10 -7.29
C LYS A 67 16.31 -5.86 -6.42
N ARG A 68 15.42 -4.87 -6.55
CA ARG A 68 15.46 -3.66 -5.73
C ARG A 68 15.23 -3.96 -4.25
N LEU A 69 14.30 -4.85 -3.95
CA LEU A 69 13.99 -5.27 -2.59
C LEU A 69 15.15 -6.02 -1.95
N LYS A 70 15.73 -6.99 -2.67
CA LYS A 70 16.95 -7.69 -2.24
C LYS A 70 18.09 -6.72 -1.95
N SER A 71 18.36 -5.79 -2.86
CA SER A 71 19.42 -4.79 -2.66
C SER A 71 19.17 -3.92 -1.43
N ALA A 72 17.95 -3.39 -1.28
CA ALA A 72 17.61 -2.53 -0.16
C ALA A 72 17.70 -3.26 1.19
N ILE A 73 17.20 -4.49 1.26
CA ILE A 73 17.28 -5.30 2.48
C ILE A 73 18.74 -5.66 2.80
N GLN A 74 19.50 -6.09 1.79
CA GLN A 74 20.92 -6.42 1.96
C GLN A 74 21.71 -5.21 2.50
N ASP A 75 21.53 -4.03 1.91
CA ASP A 75 22.21 -2.80 2.36
C ASP A 75 21.90 -2.49 3.83
N GLU A 76 20.66 -2.67 4.28
CA GLU A 76 20.28 -2.43 5.68
C GLU A 76 20.77 -3.51 6.64
N MET A 77 20.79 -4.78 6.21
CA MET A 77 21.35 -5.88 7.00
C MET A 77 22.87 -5.72 7.19
N GLU A 78 23.60 -5.38 6.13
CA GLU A 78 25.05 -5.15 6.17
C GLU A 78 25.40 -3.91 7.02
N LYS A 79 24.62 -2.81 6.91
CA LYS A 79 24.78 -1.65 7.80
C LYS A 79 24.59 -1.98 9.27
N LYS A 80 23.75 -2.99 9.57
CA LYS A 80 23.53 -3.50 10.94
C LYS A 80 24.61 -4.49 11.39
N GLY A 81 25.56 -4.84 10.52
CA GLY A 81 26.70 -5.70 10.83
C GLY A 81 26.48 -7.18 10.56
N TYR A 82 25.38 -7.56 9.89
CA TYR A 82 25.18 -8.94 9.43
C TYR A 82 25.99 -9.22 8.16
N VAL A 83 26.40 -10.47 7.97
CA VAL A 83 27.15 -10.93 6.79
C VAL A 83 26.35 -11.98 6.03
N MET A 84 26.33 -11.91 4.71
CA MET A 84 25.62 -12.92 3.92
C MET A 84 26.36 -14.27 3.97
N ASP A 85 25.68 -15.35 4.37
CA ASP A 85 26.21 -16.72 4.34
C ASP A 85 25.19 -17.68 3.73
N LYS A 86 25.49 -18.19 2.53
CA LYS A 86 24.63 -19.15 1.83
C LYS A 86 24.64 -20.55 2.46
N ALA A 87 25.75 -20.93 3.09
CA ALA A 87 25.96 -22.30 3.53
C ALA A 87 25.26 -22.56 4.85
N ASN A 88 25.43 -21.68 5.84
CA ASN A 88 24.84 -21.80 7.17
C ASN A 88 24.43 -20.41 7.72
N PRO A 89 23.32 -19.83 7.22
CA PRO A 89 22.81 -18.58 7.76
C PRO A 89 22.21 -18.76 9.16
N ASP A 90 22.42 -17.78 10.04
CA ASP A 90 21.73 -17.68 11.33
C ASP A 90 20.30 -17.12 11.18
N LEU A 91 20.04 -16.38 10.10
CA LEU A 91 18.74 -15.80 9.78
C LEU A 91 18.39 -15.99 8.30
N LEU A 92 17.18 -16.44 8.03
CA LEU A 92 16.56 -16.41 6.71
C LEU A 92 15.71 -15.15 6.56
N VAL A 93 15.86 -14.49 5.42
CA VAL A 93 15.13 -13.27 5.07
C VAL A 93 14.13 -13.59 3.97
N ASP A 94 12.85 -13.41 4.29
CA ASP A 94 11.74 -13.54 3.35
C ASP A 94 11.10 -12.19 3.05
N SER A 95 10.56 -12.04 1.83
CA SER A 95 9.75 -10.87 1.52
C SER A 95 8.72 -11.13 0.45
N ARG A 96 7.50 -10.64 0.71
CA ARG A 96 6.34 -10.78 -0.17
C ARG A 96 5.64 -9.45 -0.40
N ILE A 97 5.09 -9.27 -1.59
CA ILE A 97 4.26 -8.13 -1.95
C ILE A 97 2.80 -8.56 -1.84
N VAL A 98 2.05 -7.90 -0.97
CA VAL A 98 0.62 -8.16 -0.78
C VAL A 98 -0.15 -7.09 -1.53
N VAL A 99 -1.00 -7.48 -2.47
CA VAL A 99 -1.92 -6.57 -3.17
C VAL A 99 -3.35 -6.99 -2.84
N GLN A 100 -4.11 -6.11 -2.22
CA GLN A 100 -5.53 -6.29 -1.96
C GLN A 100 -6.34 -5.41 -2.91
N THR A 101 -7.26 -6.01 -3.66
CA THR A 101 -8.28 -5.27 -4.40
C THR A 101 -9.46 -5.01 -3.46
N ARG A 102 -9.84 -3.75 -3.34
CA ARG A 102 -10.97 -3.26 -2.55
C ARG A 102 -11.98 -2.68 -3.53
N ASP A 103 -13.16 -3.28 -3.59
CA ASP A 103 -14.28 -2.71 -4.32
C ASP A 103 -14.90 -1.60 -3.47
N ILE A 104 -14.69 -0.36 -3.89
CA ILE A 104 -15.38 0.76 -3.26
C ILE A 104 -16.70 0.91 -3.99
N ASN A 105 -17.77 0.41 -3.37
CA ASN A 105 -19.13 0.72 -3.80
C ASN A 105 -19.43 2.18 -3.42
N THR A 106 -19.15 3.12 -4.33
CA THR A 106 -19.62 4.51 -4.22
C THR A 106 -21.10 4.66 -4.58
N GLY A 107 -21.93 3.73 -4.12
CA GLY A 107 -23.37 3.69 -4.34
C GLY A 107 -24.12 4.37 -3.20
N GLY A 108 -24.13 5.71 -3.19
CA GLY A 108 -25.02 6.50 -2.32
C GLY A 108 -26.47 6.41 -2.80
N GLY A 109 -27.09 5.24 -2.68
CA GLY A 109 -28.53 5.09 -2.89
C GLY A 109 -29.27 5.59 -1.65
N TYR A 110 -29.92 6.76 -1.73
CA TYR A 110 -30.86 7.21 -0.71
C TYR A 110 -31.91 6.11 -0.45
N PRO A 111 -32.32 5.86 0.81
CA PRO A 111 -33.38 4.91 1.10
C PRO A 111 -34.64 5.30 0.33
N TYR A 112 -35.06 4.42 -0.56
CA TYR A 112 -36.25 4.60 -1.40
C TYR A 112 -37.49 4.48 -0.51
N PHE A 113 -38.07 5.61 -0.12
CA PHE A 113 -39.40 5.65 0.48
C PHE A 113 -40.43 5.56 -0.65
N PRO A 114 -41.43 4.66 -0.60
CA PRO A 114 -42.52 4.66 -1.55
C PRO A 114 -43.34 5.95 -1.37
N SER A 115 -43.12 6.92 -2.24
CA SER A 115 -43.99 8.11 -2.33
C SER A 115 -45.24 7.71 -3.09
N TYR A 116 -46.38 7.63 -2.39
CA TYR A 116 -47.70 7.56 -2.99
C TYR A 116 -48.08 8.94 -3.54
N GLY A 117 -47.59 9.27 -4.74
CA GLY A 117 -47.97 10.47 -5.47
C GLY A 117 -49.25 10.23 -6.29
N HIS A 118 -50.35 10.85 -5.89
CA HIS A 118 -51.58 10.92 -6.69
C HIS A 118 -51.38 11.98 -7.80
N GLY A 119 -50.93 11.55 -8.98
CA GLY A 119 -50.80 12.39 -10.17
C GLY A 119 -52.01 12.25 -11.08
N TYR A 120 -52.85 13.29 -11.16
CA TYR A 120 -53.90 13.42 -12.17
C TYR A 120 -53.26 13.65 -13.54
N CYS A 121 -53.16 12.62 -14.37
CA CYS A 121 -52.88 12.77 -15.80
C CYS A 121 -53.95 12.04 -16.61
N HIS A 122 -54.75 12.87 -17.30
CA HIS A 122 -55.74 12.52 -18.31
C HIS A 122 -54.98 12.04 -19.55
N PHE A 123 -55.30 10.83 -20.04
CA PHE A 123 -54.64 10.06 -21.12
C PHE A 123 -53.55 9.07 -20.68
N GLY A 124 -53.97 7.79 -20.58
CA GLY A 124 -53.27 6.71 -21.27
C GLY A 124 -52.05 6.09 -20.58
N SER A 125 -52.27 4.86 -20.11
CA SER A 125 -51.29 3.79 -19.96
C SER A 125 -50.39 3.81 -18.72
N TYR A 126 -50.50 2.71 -17.97
CA TYR A 126 -49.61 2.29 -16.89
C TYR A 126 -48.14 2.33 -17.34
N GLY A 127 -47.39 3.33 -16.86
CA GLY A 127 -45.94 3.40 -17.04
C GLY A 127 -45.22 3.22 -15.71
N TYR A 128 -44.79 2.00 -15.39
CA TYR A 128 -43.80 1.78 -14.34
C TYR A 128 -42.43 2.23 -14.86
N GLY A 129 -42.05 3.48 -14.57
CA GLY A 129 -40.72 4.00 -14.87
C GLY A 129 -39.69 3.49 -13.86
N TYR A 130 -39.00 2.41 -14.19
CA TYR A 130 -37.80 1.97 -13.47
C TYR A 130 -36.59 2.78 -13.94
N TYR A 131 -36.23 3.84 -13.23
CA TYR A 131 -34.90 4.45 -13.35
C TYR A 131 -33.96 3.83 -12.32
N GLY A 132 -33.19 2.83 -12.76
CA GLY A 132 -32.11 2.23 -11.97
C GLY A 132 -30.94 3.20 -11.85
N GLY A 133 -30.52 3.49 -10.62
CA GLY A 133 -29.33 4.30 -10.36
C GLY A 133 -28.06 3.61 -10.86
N TYR A 134 -27.19 4.37 -11.52
CA TYR A 134 -25.88 3.87 -11.95
C TYR A 134 -25.04 3.53 -10.71
N GLN A 135 -24.76 2.24 -10.51
CA GLN A 135 -23.74 1.78 -9.57
C GLN A 135 -22.38 1.97 -10.26
N SER A 136 -21.59 2.92 -9.79
CA SER A 136 -20.18 3.04 -10.16
C SER A 136 -19.38 2.26 -9.11
N SER A 137 -18.92 1.07 -9.49
CA SER A 137 -17.92 0.34 -8.70
C SER A 137 -16.55 0.85 -9.12
N GLN A 138 -15.77 1.34 -8.16
CA GLN A 138 -14.38 1.70 -8.38
C GLN A 138 -13.51 0.64 -7.70
N GLU A 139 -12.73 -0.09 -8.48
CA GLU A 139 -11.71 -1.00 -7.94
C GLU A 139 -10.52 -0.17 -7.44
N HIS A 140 -10.22 -0.25 -6.15
CA HIS A 140 -9.02 0.33 -5.56
C HIS A 140 -8.03 -0.78 -5.20
N LYS A 141 -6.76 -0.65 -5.59
CA LYS A 141 -5.72 -1.63 -5.24
C LYS A 141 -4.81 -1.04 -4.17
N GLU A 142 -4.83 -1.63 -2.98
CA GLU A 142 -3.92 -1.31 -1.88
C GLU A 142 -2.78 -2.34 -1.89
N GLY A 143 -1.53 -1.86 -1.93
CA GLY A 143 -0.33 -2.70 -1.95
C GLY A 143 0.52 -2.48 -0.71
N GLY A 144 1.09 -3.56 -0.17
CA GLY A 144 2.04 -3.54 0.94
C GLY A 144 3.21 -4.48 0.70
N VAL A 145 4.34 -4.21 1.35
CA VAL A 145 5.50 -5.10 1.37
C VAL A 145 5.65 -5.66 2.77
N VAL A 146 5.75 -6.97 2.88
CA VAL A 146 6.03 -7.67 4.14
C VAL A 146 7.46 -8.20 4.05
N ILE A 147 8.25 -7.97 5.09
CA ILE A 147 9.63 -8.46 5.22
C ILE A 147 9.69 -9.22 6.54
N GLU A 148 10.17 -10.45 6.50
CA GLU A 148 10.25 -11.34 7.66
C GLU A 148 11.70 -11.80 7.85
N LEU A 149 12.14 -11.84 9.12
CA LEU A 149 13.41 -12.41 9.55
C LEU A 149 13.09 -13.66 10.36
N ILE A 150 13.61 -14.81 9.93
CA ILE A 150 13.29 -16.14 10.46
C ILE A 150 14.60 -16.74 10.96
N GLU A 151 14.64 -17.20 12.22
CA GLU A 151 15.77 -17.96 12.77
C GLU A 151 15.73 -19.46 12.43
#